data_AF-A0A3M6A4S7-F1
#
_entry.id   AF-A0A3M6A4S7-F1
#
_cell.length_a   1.000
_cell.length_b   1.000
_cell.length_c   1.000
_cell.angle_alpha   90.00
_cell.angle_beta   90.00
_cell.angle_gamma   90.00
#
_symmetry.space_group_name_H-M   'P 1'
#
loop_
_entity.id
_entity.type
_entity.pdbx_description
1 polymer ?
#
loop_
_entity_poly.entity_id
_entity_poly.type
_entity_poly.pdbx_seq_one_letter_code
_entity_poly.pdbx_strand_id
1 'polypeptide(L)'
;MYSSGALLMPGPNDSSPAELLPEGSPDDRVTSLLWGPFWLGDSTGTHLTYSFHTANSVYATDYSRSQEPSDAYSLTDAQAAAARSALGAWSAVADIKFTEVQDTPDNVGDIRFGGFKSLQSTEYGQAYAPGTLGRSGDVWIGPKVNAADPAKGTDDYLTFMHETGHALGLKHSFEASQYNDVLLDAKFEDARYTIMSYTNNYSFKPTTPMLLDVAAMQFIYGANTSYHTGNDVYKWAPDQSVFETIWDAGGKDTIDASNQASFVKINLNEGEFSTIGKAFLDYNQNPDAPTLMNSGLAIAYGAHIENAIGSAFNDTLIGNSLDNVLDGRGGLDTMIGGLGNDTYVIDQAGELALVQEKANEGIDTLKITYDNTSPVATVIDLNAGPLANFENVHLKGEGEFTLLGNDRNNTLTGNDANNVLFGGAGNDKLVGGLGADIMTGGSGADRFVFNDLAEMGKGHASDVITDFNSQQGDKLSFLKMDANVDTKALDAFSFIGSGEFTGAGQLRFADHVLSGNVNGDLHADFEIQLVGVTEFHAHDLAV
;
A
#
# COMPACT_ATOMS: atom_id res chain seq x y z
N MET A 1 -47.44 -20.37 48.58
CA MET A 1 -45.97 -20.41 48.59
C MET A 1 -45.53 -20.29 47.14
N TYR A 2 -45.25 -19.08 46.68
CA TYR A 2 -44.62 -18.86 45.37
C TYR A 2 -43.13 -19.04 45.58
N SER A 3 -42.52 -20.03 44.93
CA SER A 3 -41.07 -20.25 45.04
C SER A 3 -40.35 -19.08 44.38
N SER A 4 -39.57 -18.39 45.19
CA SER A 4 -38.46 -17.54 44.77
C SER A 4 -37.52 -18.35 43.88
N GLY A 5 -37.45 -17.97 42.61
CA GLY A 5 -36.56 -18.53 41.62
C GLY A 5 -36.56 -17.63 40.39
N ALA A 6 -36.28 -16.34 40.60
CA ALA A 6 -35.82 -15.52 39.50
C ALA A 6 -34.51 -16.18 39.04
N LEU A 7 -34.51 -16.79 37.86
CA LEU A 7 -33.29 -17.05 37.12
C LEU A 7 -32.72 -15.67 36.77
N LEU A 8 -31.94 -15.11 37.71
CA LEU A 8 -31.01 -14.04 37.43
C LEU A 8 -29.97 -14.64 36.50
N MET A 9 -30.08 -14.31 35.23
CA MET A 9 -29.09 -14.64 34.21
C MET A 9 -27.70 -14.17 34.62
N PRO A 10 -26.63 -14.85 34.19
CA PRO A 10 -25.33 -14.21 34.04
C PRO A 10 -25.47 -13.04 33.05
N GLY A 11 -24.82 -11.91 33.34
CA GLY A 11 -24.59 -10.90 32.31
C GLY A 11 -23.63 -11.42 31.22
N PRO A 12 -23.13 -10.54 30.35
CA PRO A 12 -21.98 -10.85 29.49
C PRO A 12 -20.90 -11.60 30.30
N ASN A 13 -20.35 -12.67 29.73
CA ASN A 13 -19.42 -13.53 30.45
C ASN A 13 -18.08 -12.79 30.64
N ASP A 14 -17.79 -12.39 31.88
CA ASP A 14 -16.51 -11.81 32.33
C ASP A 14 -16.07 -10.47 31.70
N SER A 15 -16.81 -9.91 30.74
CA SER A 15 -16.54 -8.58 30.18
C SER A 15 -17.40 -7.50 30.84
N SER A 16 -16.76 -6.45 31.37
CA SER A 16 -17.46 -5.26 31.91
C SER A 16 -17.41 -4.14 30.89
N PRO A 17 -18.50 -3.39 30.63
CA PRO A 17 -18.41 -2.23 29.77
C PRO A 17 -17.72 -1.06 30.49
N ALA A 18 -17.10 -0.16 29.74
CA ALA A 18 -16.74 1.17 30.25
C ALA A 18 -18.01 2.01 30.42
N GLU A 19 -18.09 2.83 31.47
CA GLU A 19 -19.24 3.72 31.68
C GLU A 19 -19.26 4.88 30.67
N LEU A 20 -18.09 5.34 30.19
CA LEU A 20 -17.91 6.43 29.24
C LEU A 20 -16.65 6.20 28.36
N LEU A 21 -16.54 6.98 27.28
CA LEU A 21 -15.42 6.92 26.32
C LEU A 21 -14.06 7.16 26.99
N PRO A 22 -12.95 6.62 26.41
CA PRO A 22 -11.59 6.91 26.86
C PRO A 22 -11.27 8.41 26.91
N GLU A 23 -10.39 8.85 27.82
CA GLU A 23 -9.93 10.25 27.86
C GLU A 23 -9.03 10.57 26.64
N GLY A 24 -9.40 11.63 25.91
CA GLY A 24 -8.78 12.07 24.66
C GLY A 24 -9.88 12.45 23.67
N SER A 25 -9.73 13.55 22.93
CA SER A 25 -10.75 13.98 21.96
C SER A 25 -10.37 13.44 20.58
N PRO A 26 -11.00 12.35 20.09
CA PRO A 26 -10.90 12.03 18.68
C PRO A 26 -11.53 13.16 17.85
N ASP A 27 -11.18 13.22 16.56
CA ASP A 27 -11.89 14.09 15.60
C ASP A 27 -13.39 13.73 15.61
N ASP A 28 -14.25 14.73 15.44
CA ASP A 28 -15.70 14.59 15.40
C ASP A 28 -16.17 13.52 14.41
N ARG A 29 -15.42 13.24 13.33
CA ARG A 29 -15.69 12.13 12.39
C ARG A 29 -15.69 10.75 13.05
N VAL A 30 -14.81 10.53 14.02
CA VAL A 30 -14.75 9.30 14.80
C VAL A 30 -15.76 9.37 15.94
N THR A 31 -15.79 10.49 16.68
CA THR A 31 -16.73 10.68 17.79
C THR A 31 -18.18 10.46 17.36
N SER A 32 -18.56 10.89 16.16
CA SER A 32 -19.93 10.73 15.64
C SER A 32 -20.40 9.29 15.50
N LEU A 33 -19.49 8.31 15.48
CA LEU A 33 -19.84 6.89 15.40
C LEU A 33 -19.90 6.20 16.75
N LEU A 34 -19.48 6.85 17.84
CA LEU A 34 -19.37 6.20 19.13
C LEU A 34 -20.70 6.26 19.90
N TRP A 35 -21.20 5.11 20.35
CA TRP A 35 -22.41 5.06 21.17
C TRP A 35 -22.19 5.66 22.57
N GLY A 36 -21.02 5.42 23.18
CA GLY A 36 -20.66 5.78 24.55
C GLY A 36 -20.01 4.58 25.27
N PRO A 37 -20.78 3.69 25.91
CA PRO A 37 -20.27 2.42 26.42
C PRO A 37 -19.66 1.51 25.34
N PHE A 38 -18.57 0.83 25.70
CA PHE A 38 -17.86 -0.17 24.90
C PHE A 38 -17.36 -1.30 25.81
N TRP A 39 -16.98 -2.45 25.26
CA TRP A 39 -16.50 -3.59 26.06
C TRP A 39 -15.06 -3.36 26.56
N LEU A 40 -14.76 -3.65 27.82
CA LEU A 40 -13.38 -3.53 28.32
C LEU A 40 -12.55 -4.77 27.95
N GLY A 41 -11.31 -4.52 27.51
CA GLY A 41 -10.27 -5.53 27.38
C GLY A 41 -9.29 -5.54 28.56
N ASP A 42 -8.28 -6.39 28.47
CA ASP A 42 -7.13 -6.42 29.38
C ASP A 42 -5.83 -6.07 28.65
N SER A 43 -4.68 -6.29 29.29
CA SER A 43 -3.36 -6.00 28.69
C SER A 43 -3.02 -6.84 27.45
N THR A 44 -3.85 -7.82 27.08
CA THR A 44 -3.66 -8.73 25.95
C THR A 44 -4.72 -8.57 24.85
N GLY A 45 -5.53 -7.51 24.95
CA GLY A 45 -6.58 -7.15 24.02
C GLY A 45 -7.98 -7.34 24.60
N THR A 46 -9.00 -7.10 23.78
CA THR A 46 -10.40 -7.31 24.15
C THR A 46 -10.83 -8.72 23.77
N HIS A 47 -11.29 -9.53 24.72
CA HIS A 47 -11.71 -10.92 24.47
C HIS A 47 -13.22 -11.01 24.64
N LEU A 48 -13.93 -11.28 23.56
CA LEU A 48 -15.39 -11.40 23.54
C LEU A 48 -15.80 -12.80 23.13
N THR A 49 -16.75 -13.37 23.86
CA THR A 49 -17.43 -14.58 23.48
C THR A 49 -18.65 -14.27 22.62
N TYR A 50 -19.01 -15.17 21.71
CA TYR A 50 -20.26 -15.06 20.96
C TYR A 50 -20.99 -16.39 20.89
N SER A 51 -22.31 -16.33 20.77
CA SER A 51 -23.15 -17.53 20.70
C SER A 51 -24.34 -17.34 19.75
N PHE A 52 -24.98 -18.45 19.37
CA PHE A 52 -26.15 -18.45 18.49
C PHE A 52 -27.38 -18.97 19.20
N HIS A 53 -28.50 -18.24 19.08
CA HIS A 53 -29.79 -18.61 19.62
C HIS A 53 -30.22 -20.01 19.17
N THR A 54 -30.67 -20.81 20.14
CA THR A 54 -31.29 -22.12 19.94
C THR A 54 -32.66 -22.19 20.61
N ALA A 55 -33.42 -23.25 20.31
CA ALA A 55 -34.68 -23.52 21.02
C ALA A 55 -34.53 -23.71 22.55
N ASN A 56 -33.30 -23.93 23.05
CA ASN A 56 -33.00 -24.08 24.47
C ASN A 56 -32.43 -22.80 25.09
N SER A 57 -32.23 -21.74 24.30
CA SER A 57 -31.73 -20.45 24.78
C SER A 57 -32.72 -19.83 25.75
N VAL A 58 -32.19 -19.31 26.86
CA VAL A 58 -32.97 -18.59 27.85
C VAL A 58 -32.63 -17.10 27.72
N TYR A 59 -33.58 -16.22 28.05
CA TYR A 59 -33.39 -14.76 28.07
C TYR A 59 -33.95 -14.16 29.37
N ALA A 60 -33.51 -12.94 29.69
CA ALA A 60 -34.01 -12.20 30.85
C ALA A 60 -35.53 -12.03 30.80
N THR A 61 -36.21 -12.04 31.94
CA THR A 61 -37.69 -11.92 31.99
C THR A 61 -38.20 -10.53 31.61
N ASP A 62 -37.42 -9.49 31.92
CA ASP A 62 -37.63 -8.10 31.47
C ASP A 62 -36.65 -7.74 30.34
N TYR A 63 -36.52 -8.63 29.35
CA TYR A 63 -35.55 -8.50 28.27
C TYR A 63 -35.66 -7.17 27.53
N SER A 64 -36.84 -6.85 26.99
CA SER A 64 -37.12 -5.58 26.31
C SER A 64 -38.64 -5.31 26.28
N ARG A 65 -39.05 -4.14 25.76
CA ARG A 65 -40.47 -3.87 25.50
C ARG A 65 -41.02 -4.70 24.33
N SER A 66 -40.17 -5.05 23.37
CA SER A 66 -40.52 -5.80 22.17
C SER A 66 -40.53 -7.32 22.40
N GLN A 67 -39.90 -7.79 23.48
CA GLN A 67 -39.85 -9.20 23.90
C GLN A 67 -39.38 -10.12 22.74
N GLU A 68 -38.29 -9.75 22.06
CA GLU A 68 -37.68 -10.49 20.96
C GLU A 68 -37.55 -11.99 21.23
N PRO A 69 -37.10 -12.43 22.43
CA PRO A 69 -36.97 -13.84 22.75
C PRO A 69 -38.26 -14.66 22.60
N SER A 70 -39.42 -14.03 22.73
CA SER A 70 -40.72 -14.72 22.62
C SER A 70 -41.10 -15.10 21.19
N ASP A 71 -40.45 -14.50 20.19
CA ASP A 71 -40.65 -14.78 18.77
C ASP A 71 -39.31 -14.94 18.02
N ALA A 72 -38.33 -15.47 18.74
CA ALA A 72 -37.02 -15.76 18.19
C ALA A 72 -37.03 -16.96 17.24
N TYR A 73 -36.03 -17.03 16.36
CA TYR A 73 -35.70 -18.22 15.57
C TYR A 73 -34.18 -18.39 15.47
N SER A 74 -33.74 -19.64 15.28
CA SER A 74 -32.33 -19.91 15.01
C SER A 74 -31.95 -19.50 13.59
N LEU A 75 -30.82 -18.82 13.46
CA LEU A 75 -30.24 -18.52 12.16
C LEU A 75 -29.89 -19.82 11.42
N THR A 76 -29.91 -19.77 10.10
CA THR A 76 -29.41 -20.87 9.27
C THR A 76 -27.88 -20.98 9.38
N ASP A 77 -27.31 -22.12 8.98
CA ASP A 77 -25.85 -22.30 8.98
C ASP A 77 -25.13 -21.23 8.12
N ALA A 78 -25.72 -20.83 7.00
CA ALA A 78 -25.18 -19.79 6.12
C ALA A 78 -25.22 -18.40 6.79
N GLN A 79 -26.31 -18.07 7.48
CA GLN A 79 -26.42 -16.84 8.27
C GLN A 79 -25.45 -16.83 9.45
N ALA A 80 -25.29 -17.96 10.14
CA ALA A 80 -24.30 -18.09 11.21
C ALA A 80 -22.87 -17.95 10.67
N ALA A 81 -22.58 -18.49 9.48
CA ALA A 81 -21.29 -18.29 8.81
C ALA A 81 -21.05 -16.82 8.43
N ALA A 82 -22.08 -16.10 7.97
CA ALA A 82 -22.00 -14.67 7.68
C ALA A 82 -21.72 -13.85 8.95
N ALA A 83 -22.38 -14.16 10.07
CA ALA A 83 -22.10 -13.52 11.37
C ALA A 83 -20.64 -13.73 11.81
N ARG A 84 -20.10 -14.96 11.67
CA ARG A 84 -18.67 -15.23 11.94
C ARG A 84 -17.75 -14.44 11.05
N SER A 85 -18.08 -14.34 9.77
CA SER A 85 -17.29 -13.56 8.82
C SER A 85 -17.30 -12.09 9.17
N ALA A 86 -18.45 -11.53 9.61
CA ALA A 86 -18.55 -10.15 10.09
C ALA A 86 -17.69 -9.92 11.35
N LEU A 87 -17.77 -10.81 12.35
CA LEU A 87 -16.88 -10.77 13.52
C LEU A 87 -15.41 -10.82 13.12
N GLY A 88 -15.06 -11.70 12.17
CA GLY A 88 -13.73 -11.79 11.59
C GLY A 88 -13.24 -10.48 10.99
N ALA A 89 -14.09 -9.79 10.22
CA ALA A 89 -13.77 -8.50 9.61
C ALA A 89 -13.53 -7.39 10.66
N TRP A 90 -14.29 -7.38 11.76
CA TRP A 90 -14.04 -6.47 12.88
C TRP A 90 -12.74 -6.78 13.63
N SER A 91 -12.47 -8.06 13.90
CA SER A 91 -11.21 -8.49 14.54
C SER A 91 -9.98 -8.32 13.64
N ALA A 92 -10.15 -8.23 12.33
CA ALA A 92 -9.05 -7.96 11.41
C ALA A 92 -8.49 -6.55 11.65
N VAL A 93 -9.36 -5.57 11.95
CA VAL A 93 -8.98 -4.16 12.01
C VAL A 93 -8.72 -3.65 13.43
N ALA A 94 -9.28 -4.29 14.45
CA ALA A 94 -9.17 -3.89 15.86
C ALA A 94 -8.73 -5.05 16.77
N ASP A 95 -8.09 -4.75 17.90
CA ASP A 95 -7.56 -5.73 18.86
C ASP A 95 -8.67 -6.39 19.70
N ILE A 96 -9.52 -7.14 19.00
CA ILE A 96 -10.64 -7.91 19.53
C ILE A 96 -10.49 -9.36 19.12
N LYS A 97 -10.65 -10.27 20.08
CA LYS A 97 -10.61 -11.72 19.87
C LYS A 97 -11.98 -12.31 20.16
N PHE A 98 -12.57 -12.92 19.14
CA PHE A 98 -13.88 -13.55 19.26
C PHE A 98 -13.76 -15.06 19.47
N THR A 99 -14.40 -15.58 20.52
CA THR A 99 -14.47 -17.03 20.81
C THR A 99 -15.92 -17.49 20.78
N GLU A 100 -16.24 -18.45 19.93
CA GLU A 100 -17.59 -19.03 19.96
C GLU A 100 -17.79 -19.88 21.21
N VAL A 101 -18.93 -19.69 21.86
CA VAL A 101 -19.42 -20.54 22.94
C VAL A 101 -20.82 -21.07 22.63
N GLN A 102 -21.17 -22.20 23.25
CA GLN A 102 -22.53 -22.76 23.15
C GLN A 102 -23.52 -21.87 23.91
N ASP A 103 -24.65 -21.55 23.28
CA ASP A 103 -25.76 -20.83 23.90
C ASP A 103 -26.62 -21.79 24.73
N THR A 104 -26.50 -21.69 26.05
CA THR A 104 -27.17 -22.59 27.01
C THR A 104 -27.76 -21.78 28.17
N PRO A 105 -28.65 -22.37 28.99
CA PRO A 105 -29.19 -21.68 30.16
C PRO A 105 -28.15 -21.16 31.15
N ASP A 106 -26.95 -21.77 31.19
CA ASP A 106 -25.89 -21.47 32.15
C ASP A 106 -24.66 -20.77 31.52
N ASN A 107 -24.65 -20.58 30.20
CA ASN A 107 -23.52 -20.00 29.47
C ASN A 107 -24.00 -19.36 28.16
N VAL A 108 -23.72 -18.08 27.97
CA VAL A 108 -24.08 -17.30 26.77
C VAL A 108 -22.89 -16.46 26.31
N GLY A 109 -22.85 -16.08 25.04
CA GLY A 109 -21.83 -15.16 24.55
C GLY A 109 -22.06 -13.72 25.05
N ASP A 110 -21.00 -12.92 25.08
CA ASP A 110 -21.09 -11.46 25.22
C ASP A 110 -21.89 -10.83 24.06
N ILE A 111 -21.80 -11.45 22.88
CA ILE A 111 -22.61 -11.14 21.70
C ILE A 111 -23.45 -12.36 21.32
N ARG A 112 -24.77 -12.24 21.34
CA ARG A 112 -25.67 -13.34 20.96
C ARG A 112 -26.39 -13.03 19.65
N PHE A 113 -26.28 -13.93 18.69
CA PHE A 113 -26.97 -13.80 17.40
C PHE A 113 -28.25 -14.64 17.38
N GLY A 114 -29.38 -14.04 17.03
CA GLY A 114 -30.64 -14.72 16.83
C GLY A 114 -31.46 -14.10 15.71
N GLY A 115 -32.47 -14.80 15.25
CA GLY A 115 -33.49 -14.25 14.36
C GLY A 115 -34.69 -13.74 15.15
N PHE A 116 -35.34 -12.67 14.70
CA PHE A 116 -36.57 -12.14 15.31
C PHE A 116 -37.67 -11.97 14.26
N LYS A 117 -38.75 -12.78 14.32
CA LYS A 117 -39.75 -12.81 13.23
C LYS A 117 -40.62 -11.56 13.19
N SER A 118 -40.85 -10.93 14.34
CA SER A 118 -41.69 -9.74 14.47
C SER A 118 -40.96 -8.42 14.20
N LEU A 119 -39.69 -8.46 13.77
CA LEU A 119 -39.00 -7.29 13.23
C LEU A 119 -39.85 -6.67 12.11
N GLN A 120 -39.95 -5.34 12.03
CA GLN A 120 -40.91 -4.72 11.10
C GLN A 120 -40.62 -5.13 9.66
N SER A 121 -41.65 -5.09 8.81
CA SER A 121 -41.50 -5.48 7.40
C SER A 121 -40.49 -4.64 6.61
N THR A 122 -39.96 -3.56 7.18
CA THR A 122 -38.95 -2.68 6.60
C THR A 122 -37.56 -2.84 7.20
N GLU A 123 -37.44 -3.43 8.39
CA GLU A 123 -36.19 -3.56 9.14
C GLU A 123 -35.46 -4.86 8.72
N TYR A 124 -34.13 -4.81 8.68
CA TYR A 124 -33.28 -5.95 8.30
C TYR A 124 -32.65 -6.61 9.53
N GLY A 125 -32.27 -5.82 10.52
CA GLY A 125 -31.77 -6.28 11.81
C GLY A 125 -31.99 -5.23 12.90
N GLN A 126 -31.60 -5.56 14.11
CA GLN A 126 -31.41 -4.64 15.22
C GLN A 126 -30.37 -5.23 16.19
N ALA A 127 -29.65 -4.37 16.90
CA ALA A 127 -28.70 -4.78 17.90
C ALA A 127 -28.74 -3.88 19.13
N TYR A 128 -28.27 -4.43 20.24
CA TYR A 128 -28.12 -3.70 21.49
C TYR A 128 -26.66 -3.38 21.74
N ALA A 129 -26.38 -2.10 21.95
CA ALA A 129 -25.04 -1.62 22.27
C ALA A 129 -24.49 -2.24 23.58
N PRO A 130 -23.15 -2.18 23.79
CA PRO A 130 -22.50 -2.61 25.01
C PRO A 130 -23.14 -2.00 26.26
N GLY A 131 -23.19 -2.77 27.34
CA GLY A 131 -23.85 -2.36 28.57
C GLY A 131 -23.97 -3.50 29.58
N THR A 132 -24.71 -3.26 30.66
CA THR A 132 -24.81 -4.19 31.81
C THR A 132 -26.14 -4.93 31.87
N LEU A 133 -27.00 -4.76 30.86
CA LEU A 133 -28.31 -5.44 30.82
C LEU A 133 -28.13 -6.79 30.14
N GLY A 134 -28.97 -7.78 30.49
CA GLY A 134 -28.92 -9.12 29.89
C GLY A 134 -29.28 -9.19 28.39
N ARG A 135 -29.45 -8.04 27.73
CA ARG A 135 -29.65 -7.89 26.28
C ARG A 135 -28.47 -7.21 25.59
N SER A 136 -27.53 -6.64 26.36
CA SER A 136 -26.40 -5.89 25.82
C SER A 136 -25.53 -6.80 24.96
N GLY A 137 -25.17 -6.34 23.77
CA GLY A 137 -24.44 -7.13 22.78
C GLY A 137 -25.30 -8.05 21.92
N ASP A 138 -26.59 -8.25 22.23
CA ASP A 138 -27.44 -9.13 21.43
C ASP A 138 -27.76 -8.52 20.05
N VAL A 139 -27.70 -9.36 19.02
CA VAL A 139 -27.98 -9.05 17.62
C VAL A 139 -29.15 -9.89 17.13
N TRP A 140 -30.18 -9.23 16.62
CA TRP A 140 -31.39 -9.84 16.09
C TRP A 140 -31.54 -9.56 14.60
N ILE A 141 -31.58 -10.63 13.80
CA ILE A 141 -31.72 -10.58 12.35
C ILE A 141 -33.19 -10.78 11.96
N GLY A 142 -33.68 -9.95 11.05
CA GLY A 142 -35.05 -10.00 10.56
C GLY A 142 -35.25 -11.04 9.45
N PRO A 143 -36.51 -11.40 9.15
CA PRO A 143 -36.84 -12.39 8.13
C PRO A 143 -36.61 -11.92 6.69
N LYS A 144 -36.24 -10.65 6.48
CA LYS A 144 -35.85 -10.10 5.18
C LYS A 144 -34.45 -10.52 4.77
N VAL A 145 -33.57 -10.72 5.74
CA VAL A 145 -32.24 -11.31 5.54
C VAL A 145 -32.46 -12.81 5.38
N ASN A 146 -32.77 -13.25 4.17
CA ASN A 146 -33.21 -14.62 3.88
C ASN A 146 -32.51 -15.23 2.66
N ALA A 147 -31.45 -14.60 2.17
CA ALA A 147 -30.60 -15.21 1.16
C ALA A 147 -30.11 -16.57 1.65
N ALA A 148 -30.12 -17.54 0.74
CA ALA A 148 -29.58 -18.87 1.02
C ALA A 148 -28.08 -18.82 1.35
N ASP A 149 -27.39 -17.79 0.84
CA ASP A 149 -25.99 -17.48 1.08
C ASP A 149 -25.82 -15.96 1.21
N PRO A 150 -25.74 -15.41 2.44
CA PRO A 150 -25.45 -13.99 2.69
C PRO A 150 -24.01 -13.63 2.30
N ALA A 151 -23.75 -13.55 1.00
CA ALA A 151 -22.41 -13.30 0.46
C ALA A 151 -21.99 -11.82 0.63
N LYS A 152 -20.67 -11.60 0.74
CA LYS A 152 -20.06 -10.26 0.68
C LYS A 152 -20.57 -9.48 -0.54
N GLY A 153 -20.92 -8.21 -0.34
CA GLY A 153 -21.45 -7.35 -1.39
C GLY A 153 -22.99 -7.31 -1.48
N THR A 154 -23.68 -8.06 -0.61
CA THR A 154 -25.16 -8.07 -0.52
C THR A 154 -25.67 -7.29 0.69
N ASP A 155 -26.94 -6.87 0.66
CA ASP A 155 -27.63 -6.27 1.82
C ASP A 155 -27.63 -7.20 3.04
N ASP A 156 -27.80 -8.51 2.81
CA ASP A 156 -27.85 -9.52 3.86
C ASP A 156 -26.52 -9.58 4.63
N TYR A 157 -25.38 -9.62 3.94
CA TYR A 157 -24.06 -9.59 4.58
C TYR A 157 -23.79 -8.25 5.27
N LEU A 158 -24.14 -7.13 4.62
CA LEU A 158 -23.99 -5.80 5.19
C LEU A 158 -24.75 -5.68 6.51
N THR A 159 -25.95 -6.28 6.61
CA THR A 159 -26.75 -6.30 7.84
C THR A 159 -25.98 -6.98 8.99
N PHE A 160 -25.38 -8.15 8.76
CA PHE A 160 -24.57 -8.80 9.80
C PHE A 160 -23.41 -7.92 10.26
N MET A 161 -22.71 -7.27 9.32
CA MET A 161 -21.58 -6.41 9.63
C MET A 161 -22.00 -5.15 10.41
N HIS A 162 -23.08 -4.50 9.98
CA HIS A 162 -23.67 -3.30 10.57
C HIS A 162 -24.16 -3.55 12.01
N GLU A 163 -25.00 -4.57 12.21
CA GLU A 163 -25.55 -4.89 13.52
C GLU A 163 -24.46 -5.36 14.50
N THR A 164 -23.42 -6.04 14.00
CA THR A 164 -22.24 -6.36 14.82
C THR A 164 -21.51 -5.09 15.25
N GLY A 165 -21.41 -4.07 14.39
CA GLY A 165 -20.86 -2.76 14.75
C GLY A 165 -21.60 -2.11 15.93
N HIS A 166 -22.93 -2.18 15.94
CA HIS A 166 -23.74 -1.74 17.08
C HIS A 166 -23.44 -2.53 18.36
N ALA A 167 -23.41 -3.86 18.29
CA ALA A 167 -23.07 -4.72 19.43
C ALA A 167 -21.66 -4.47 19.98
N LEU A 168 -20.77 -3.89 19.17
CA LEU A 168 -19.42 -3.47 19.55
C LEU A 168 -19.33 -2.01 20.01
N GLY A 169 -20.41 -1.23 19.94
CA GLY A 169 -20.46 0.13 20.50
C GLY A 169 -20.47 1.25 19.48
N LEU A 170 -20.71 0.95 18.20
CA LEU A 170 -20.98 1.99 17.21
C LEU A 170 -22.46 2.41 17.23
N LYS A 171 -22.73 3.65 16.85
CA LYS A 171 -24.07 4.19 16.61
C LYS A 171 -24.22 4.62 15.16
N HIS A 172 -25.45 4.85 14.73
CA HIS A 172 -25.69 5.51 13.46
C HIS A 172 -25.02 6.88 13.44
N SER A 173 -24.42 7.22 12.31
CA SER A 173 -23.66 8.46 12.12
C SER A 173 -24.53 9.72 12.20
N PHE A 174 -25.83 9.59 11.92
CA PHE A 174 -26.83 10.66 11.86
C PHE A 174 -27.76 10.74 13.08
N GLU A 175 -27.62 9.86 14.07
CA GLU A 175 -28.47 9.84 15.28
C GLU A 175 -27.66 10.05 16.56
N ALA A 176 -28.22 10.82 17.49
CA ALA A 176 -27.66 10.95 18.83
C ALA A 176 -27.98 9.72 19.69
N SER A 177 -27.05 9.33 20.56
CA SER A 177 -27.33 8.42 21.67
C SER A 177 -27.65 9.21 22.94
N GLN A 178 -28.02 8.50 24.01
CA GLN A 178 -28.16 9.11 25.33
C GLN A 178 -26.83 9.56 25.96
N TYR A 179 -25.70 9.15 25.39
CA TYR A 179 -24.36 9.45 25.90
C TYR A 179 -23.54 10.36 24.98
N ASN A 180 -23.91 10.43 23.69
CA ASN A 180 -23.16 11.14 22.67
C ASN A 180 -24.10 11.73 21.62
N ASP A 181 -24.12 13.06 21.53
CA ASP A 181 -24.94 13.84 20.59
C ASP A 181 -24.18 14.33 19.35
N VAL A 182 -22.90 13.97 19.20
CA VAL A 182 -22.09 14.31 18.02
C VAL A 182 -22.61 13.55 16.81
N LEU A 183 -22.81 14.27 15.70
CA LEU A 183 -23.28 13.74 14.41
C LEU A 183 -22.19 13.92 13.36
N LEU A 184 -22.15 13.02 12.38
CA LEU A 184 -21.18 13.07 11.32
C LEU A 184 -21.54 14.21 10.34
N ASP A 185 -20.52 14.91 9.85
CA ASP A 185 -20.71 15.92 8.80
C ASP A 185 -21.35 15.26 7.57
N ALA A 186 -22.42 15.87 7.04
CA ALA A 186 -23.20 15.36 5.93
C ALA A 186 -22.39 15.00 4.68
N LYS A 187 -21.19 15.57 4.48
CA LYS A 187 -20.29 15.18 3.38
C LYS A 187 -19.68 13.78 3.51
N PHE A 188 -19.70 13.21 4.72
CA PHE A 188 -19.24 11.86 5.03
C PHE A 188 -20.39 10.88 5.32
N GLU A 189 -21.65 11.34 5.27
CA GLU A 189 -22.85 10.50 5.41
C GLU A 189 -23.08 9.63 4.17
N ASP A 190 -22.27 8.58 4.06
CA ASP A 190 -22.22 7.68 2.92
C ASP A 190 -21.56 6.36 3.36
N ALA A 191 -22.09 5.23 2.89
CA ALA A 191 -21.54 3.90 3.14
C ALA A 191 -20.07 3.73 2.72
N ARG A 192 -19.54 4.63 1.87
CA ARG A 192 -18.10 4.69 1.56
C ARG A 192 -17.24 5.03 2.76
N TYR A 193 -17.72 5.84 3.68
CA TYR A 193 -16.96 6.24 4.87
C TYR A 193 -17.32 5.39 6.08
N THR A 194 -18.60 5.02 6.24
CA THR A 194 -19.07 4.22 7.38
C THR A 194 -20.27 3.37 6.99
N ILE A 195 -20.23 2.08 7.31
CA ILE A 195 -21.36 1.18 7.14
C ILE A 195 -22.51 1.49 8.09
N MET A 196 -22.30 2.36 9.09
CA MET A 196 -23.33 2.82 10.03
C MET A 196 -24.23 3.92 9.43
N SER A 197 -23.93 4.42 8.23
CA SER A 197 -24.80 5.36 7.50
C SER A 197 -25.90 4.63 6.72
N TYR A 198 -27.06 5.28 6.61
CA TYR A 198 -28.17 4.80 5.78
C TYR A 198 -28.12 5.32 4.34
N THR A 199 -27.16 6.20 4.02
CA THR A 199 -26.84 6.55 2.64
C THR A 199 -26.00 5.41 2.03
N ASN A 200 -26.65 4.28 1.76
CA ASN A 200 -26.01 3.01 1.40
C ASN A 200 -26.66 2.31 0.19
N ASN A 201 -27.44 3.05 -0.61
CA ASN A 201 -28.20 2.52 -1.73
C ASN A 201 -27.31 2.28 -2.97
N TYR A 202 -26.44 1.28 -2.86
CA TYR A 202 -25.58 0.77 -3.92
C TYR A 202 -26.03 -0.62 -4.38
N SER A 203 -25.84 -0.98 -5.65
CA SER A 203 -26.12 -2.35 -6.13
C SER A 203 -25.10 -3.39 -5.66
N PHE A 204 -23.98 -2.94 -5.10
CA PHE A 204 -22.96 -3.76 -4.46
C PHE A 204 -22.59 -3.10 -3.14
N LYS A 205 -22.57 -3.86 -2.04
CA LYS A 205 -22.39 -3.33 -0.68
C LYS A 205 -20.94 -3.40 -0.20
N PRO A 206 -20.56 -2.60 0.82
CA PRO A 206 -19.30 -2.77 1.50
C PRO A 206 -19.04 -4.22 1.95
N THR A 207 -17.82 -4.70 1.76
CA THR A 207 -17.39 -6.07 2.09
C THR A 207 -16.54 -6.16 3.35
N THR A 208 -16.22 -5.01 3.95
CA THR A 208 -15.48 -4.81 5.21
C THR A 208 -16.07 -3.62 5.99
N PRO A 209 -15.70 -3.42 7.26
CA PRO A 209 -15.78 -2.10 7.89
C PRO A 209 -15.08 -1.06 7.00
N MET A 210 -15.65 0.14 6.93
CA MET A 210 -15.13 1.23 6.08
C MET A 210 -14.30 2.22 6.90
N LEU A 211 -13.65 3.19 6.25
CA LEU A 211 -12.65 4.10 6.82
C LEU A 211 -12.93 4.59 8.25
N LEU A 212 -14.12 5.14 8.50
CA LEU A 212 -14.48 5.69 9.80
C LEU A 212 -14.90 4.60 10.79
N ASP A 213 -15.43 3.48 10.30
CA ASP A 213 -15.72 2.32 11.14
C ASP A 213 -14.42 1.74 11.72
N VAL A 214 -13.40 1.59 10.86
CA VAL A 214 -12.06 1.15 11.27
C VAL A 214 -11.48 2.10 12.31
N ALA A 215 -11.43 3.41 11.99
CA ALA A 215 -10.88 4.40 12.91
C ALA A 215 -11.63 4.44 14.25
N ALA A 216 -12.96 4.34 14.24
CA ALA A 216 -13.76 4.31 15.46
C ALA A 216 -13.51 3.04 16.28
N MET A 217 -13.42 1.88 15.63
CA MET A 217 -13.18 0.60 16.30
C MET A 217 -11.76 0.55 16.90
N GLN A 218 -10.76 1.06 16.18
CA GLN A 218 -9.39 1.17 16.66
C GLN A 218 -9.24 2.18 17.80
N PHE A 219 -10.06 3.24 17.81
CA PHE A 219 -10.07 4.19 18.92
C PHE A 219 -10.53 3.54 20.23
N ILE A 220 -11.57 2.69 20.20
CA ILE A 220 -12.12 2.07 21.42
C ILE A 220 -11.43 0.76 21.81
N TYR A 221 -10.90 -0.02 20.86
CA TYR A 221 -10.29 -1.34 21.13
C TYR A 221 -8.79 -1.42 20.82
N GLY A 222 -8.20 -0.40 20.22
CA GLY A 222 -6.84 -0.46 19.69
C GLY A 222 -6.78 -1.10 18.30
N ALA A 223 -5.76 -0.75 17.52
CA ALA A 223 -5.53 -1.34 16.19
C ALA A 223 -4.98 -2.76 16.29
N ASN A 224 -5.42 -3.66 15.40
CA ASN A 224 -4.84 -5.00 15.33
C ASN A 224 -3.49 -4.96 14.61
N THR A 225 -2.39 -4.89 15.38
CA THR A 225 -1.03 -4.83 14.84
C THR A 225 -0.45 -6.19 14.43
N SER A 226 -1.27 -7.24 14.37
CA SER A 226 -0.86 -8.60 13.99
C SER A 226 -1.50 -9.09 12.69
N TYR A 227 -2.39 -8.29 12.10
CA TYR A 227 -3.10 -8.61 10.88
C TYR A 227 -2.31 -8.12 9.67
N HIS A 228 -1.86 -9.04 8.79
CA HIS A 228 -0.99 -8.76 7.64
C HIS A 228 0.24 -7.94 8.07
N THR A 229 1.29 -8.63 8.52
CA THR A 229 2.57 -8.00 8.92
C THR A 229 3.70 -8.32 7.93
N GLY A 230 3.34 -8.88 6.77
CA GLY A 230 4.26 -9.39 5.76
C GLY A 230 4.30 -8.45 4.57
N ASN A 231 4.92 -8.88 3.47
CA ASN A 231 4.80 -8.15 2.21
C ASN A 231 3.62 -8.73 1.44
N ASP A 232 2.49 -8.05 1.53
CA ASP A 232 1.21 -8.49 1.03
C ASP A 232 0.89 -7.89 -0.36
N VAL A 233 0.12 -8.64 -1.15
CA VAL A 233 -0.32 -8.22 -2.48
C VAL A 233 -1.85 -8.26 -2.54
N TYR A 234 -2.45 -7.08 -2.64
CA TYR A 234 -3.89 -6.88 -2.76
C TYR A 234 -4.29 -6.94 -4.22
N LYS A 235 -5.04 -7.98 -4.60
CA LYS A 235 -5.43 -8.25 -5.98
C LYS A 235 -6.84 -8.82 -6.06
N TRP A 236 -7.63 -8.32 -7.01
CA TRP A 236 -9.03 -8.70 -7.20
C TRP A 236 -9.24 -9.41 -8.53
N ALA A 237 -10.32 -10.18 -8.68
CA ALA A 237 -10.66 -10.77 -9.97
C ALA A 237 -11.03 -9.66 -10.99
N PRO A 238 -10.80 -9.87 -12.31
CA PRO A 238 -11.03 -8.84 -13.33
C PRO A 238 -12.47 -8.30 -13.41
N ASP A 239 -13.46 -9.10 -13.00
CA ASP A 239 -14.88 -8.78 -13.04
C ASP A 239 -15.51 -8.61 -11.64
N GLN A 240 -14.67 -8.56 -10.60
CA GLN A 240 -15.10 -8.33 -9.23
C GLN A 240 -15.29 -6.84 -8.96
N SER A 241 -16.41 -6.48 -8.34
CA SER A 241 -16.61 -5.15 -7.76
C SER A 241 -15.82 -5.03 -6.45
N VAL A 242 -15.24 -3.86 -6.19
CA VAL A 242 -14.44 -3.58 -5.00
C VAL A 242 -15.11 -2.49 -4.19
N PHE A 243 -15.45 -2.81 -2.94
CA PHE A 243 -16.03 -1.87 -2.00
C PHE A 243 -15.61 -2.22 -0.57
N GLU A 244 -14.40 -1.81 -0.19
CA GLU A 244 -13.76 -2.21 1.07
C GLU A 244 -12.66 -1.24 1.48
N THR A 245 -12.22 -1.38 2.72
CA THR A 245 -11.06 -0.67 3.28
C THR A 245 -9.97 -1.67 3.63
N ILE A 246 -8.76 -1.42 3.15
CA ILE A 246 -7.57 -2.20 3.51
C ILE A 246 -7.10 -1.78 4.90
N TRP A 247 -6.92 -2.75 5.79
CA TRP A 247 -6.11 -2.63 6.99
C TRP A 247 -4.94 -3.59 6.88
N ASP A 248 -3.74 -3.06 7.06
CA ASP A 248 -2.47 -3.78 7.01
C ASP A 248 -1.60 -3.25 8.15
N ALA A 249 -1.01 -4.15 8.95
CA ALA A 249 -0.26 -3.79 10.14
C ALA A 249 1.24 -3.58 9.86
N GLY A 250 1.69 -3.83 8.63
CA GLY A 250 3.01 -3.44 8.17
C GLY A 250 3.61 -4.44 7.20
N GLY A 251 4.62 -3.99 6.48
CA GLY A 251 5.06 -4.74 5.32
C GLY A 251 5.74 -3.84 4.33
N LYS A 252 6.05 -4.41 3.17
CA LYS A 252 6.15 -3.63 1.93
C LYS A 252 5.12 -4.18 0.97
N ASP A 253 4.02 -3.47 0.83
CA ASP A 253 2.76 -3.99 0.31
C ASP A 253 2.44 -3.42 -1.06
N THR A 254 1.60 -4.11 -1.81
CA THR A 254 1.29 -3.77 -3.20
C THR A 254 -0.20 -3.85 -3.49
N ILE A 255 -0.76 -2.80 -4.08
CA ILE A 255 -2.03 -2.89 -4.82
C ILE A 255 -1.70 -3.29 -6.26
N ASP A 256 -2.15 -4.47 -6.68
CA ASP A 256 -1.89 -5.04 -8.01
C ASP A 256 -3.18 -5.07 -8.87
N ALA A 257 -3.28 -4.11 -9.79
CA ALA A 257 -4.36 -4.00 -10.77
C ALA A 257 -4.01 -4.57 -12.16
N SER A 258 -2.93 -5.35 -12.29
CA SER A 258 -2.44 -5.86 -13.58
C SER A 258 -3.43 -6.71 -14.38
N ASN A 259 -4.47 -7.24 -13.72
CA ASN A 259 -5.51 -8.05 -14.36
C ASN A 259 -6.82 -7.28 -14.60
N GLN A 260 -6.89 -5.99 -14.26
CA GLN A 260 -8.11 -5.21 -14.39
C GLN A 260 -8.44 -4.95 -15.86
N ALA A 261 -9.73 -5.03 -16.20
CA ALA A 261 -10.22 -4.98 -17.57
C ALA A 261 -10.51 -3.55 -18.08
N SER A 262 -10.17 -2.54 -17.30
CA SER A 262 -10.30 -1.12 -17.61
C SER A 262 -9.23 -0.33 -16.88
N PHE A 263 -9.09 0.95 -17.23
CA PHE A 263 -8.22 1.85 -16.48
C PHE A 263 -8.59 1.90 -14.99
N VAL A 264 -7.58 2.14 -14.16
CA VAL A 264 -7.65 2.31 -12.72
C VAL A 264 -7.07 3.65 -12.29
N LYS A 265 -7.54 4.12 -11.14
CA LYS A 265 -6.87 5.17 -10.37
C LYS A 265 -6.50 4.57 -9.03
N ILE A 266 -5.21 4.32 -8.79
CA ILE A 266 -4.71 3.83 -7.51
C ILE A 266 -4.18 5.03 -6.74
N ASN A 267 -4.71 5.24 -5.53
CA ASN A 267 -4.23 6.24 -4.60
C ASN A 267 -3.77 5.55 -3.32
N LEU A 268 -2.46 5.62 -3.05
CA LEU A 268 -1.81 4.96 -1.91
C LEU A 268 -1.91 5.79 -0.62
N ASN A 269 -2.51 6.98 -0.65
CA ASN A 269 -2.72 7.79 0.55
C ASN A 269 -3.85 7.20 1.41
N GLU A 270 -3.60 7.05 2.70
CA GLU A 270 -4.63 6.65 3.66
C GLU A 270 -5.83 7.60 3.66
N GLY A 271 -7.03 7.07 3.88
CA GLY A 271 -8.27 7.83 3.87
C GLY A 271 -8.77 8.26 2.48
N GLU A 272 -7.99 8.05 1.43
CA GLU A 272 -8.38 8.33 0.06
C GLU A 272 -8.93 7.11 -0.67
N PHE A 273 -9.69 7.35 -1.74
CA PHE A 273 -10.32 6.30 -2.53
C PHE A 273 -9.60 6.05 -3.86
N SER A 274 -9.50 4.77 -4.19
CA SER A 274 -9.05 4.26 -5.48
C SER A 274 -10.23 3.83 -6.34
N THR A 275 -10.09 4.01 -7.66
CA THR A 275 -11.01 3.51 -8.69
C THR A 275 -10.46 2.20 -9.23
N ILE A 276 -11.12 1.08 -8.91
CA ILE A 276 -10.68 -0.28 -9.29
C ILE A 276 -11.86 -1.25 -9.33
N GLY A 277 -11.75 -2.31 -10.13
CA GLY A 277 -12.78 -3.34 -10.22
C GLY A 277 -13.96 -2.93 -11.09
N LYS A 278 -14.89 -3.87 -11.19
CA LYS A 278 -16.13 -3.71 -11.96
C LYS A 278 -17.04 -2.68 -11.32
N ALA A 279 -17.45 -1.68 -12.10
CA ALA A 279 -18.40 -0.68 -11.65
C ALA A 279 -19.77 -1.26 -11.27
N PHE A 280 -20.35 -0.68 -10.23
CA PHE A 280 -21.68 -0.97 -9.70
C PHE A 280 -22.52 0.31 -9.66
N LEU A 281 -23.82 0.18 -9.44
CA LEU A 281 -24.76 1.30 -9.50
C LEU A 281 -24.86 2.00 -8.14
N ASP A 282 -24.78 3.33 -8.15
CA ASP A 282 -25.08 4.24 -7.05
C ASP A 282 -26.47 4.86 -7.26
N TYR A 283 -27.39 4.56 -6.34
CA TYR A 283 -28.77 5.07 -6.34
C TYR A 283 -28.99 6.16 -5.30
N ASN A 284 -27.99 6.54 -4.50
CA ASN A 284 -28.16 7.49 -3.40
C ASN A 284 -28.56 8.89 -3.88
N GLN A 285 -28.02 9.32 -5.02
CA GLN A 285 -28.30 10.65 -5.58
C GLN A 285 -29.62 10.70 -6.34
N ASN A 286 -29.89 9.69 -7.17
CA ASN A 286 -31.12 9.60 -7.95
C ASN A 286 -31.52 8.12 -8.18
N PRO A 287 -32.50 7.60 -7.41
CA PRO A 287 -32.93 6.21 -7.54
C PRO A 287 -33.49 5.84 -8.92
N ASP A 288 -34.04 6.80 -9.67
CA ASP A 288 -34.62 6.56 -11.00
C ASP A 288 -33.59 6.63 -12.13
N ALA A 289 -32.39 7.14 -11.85
CA ALA A 289 -31.29 7.27 -12.82
C ALA A 289 -29.93 7.10 -12.11
N PRO A 290 -29.58 5.86 -11.70
CA PRO A 290 -28.35 5.59 -10.97
C PRO A 290 -27.11 5.86 -11.83
N THR A 291 -26.01 6.24 -11.17
CA THR A 291 -24.71 6.42 -11.80
C THR A 291 -23.82 5.20 -11.57
N LEU A 292 -22.85 4.96 -12.46
CA LEU A 292 -21.84 3.92 -12.25
C LEU A 292 -20.73 4.45 -11.33
N MET A 293 -20.27 3.59 -10.43
CA MET A 293 -19.19 3.86 -9.48
C MET A 293 -18.30 2.62 -9.33
N ASN A 294 -16.99 2.83 -9.23
CA ASN A 294 -15.99 1.84 -8.81
C ASN A 294 -14.89 2.47 -7.93
N SER A 295 -15.16 3.64 -7.34
CA SER A 295 -14.27 4.31 -6.40
C SER A 295 -14.53 3.85 -4.96
N GLY A 296 -14.56 2.53 -4.74
CA GLY A 296 -14.99 1.90 -3.48
C GLY A 296 -13.86 1.34 -2.62
N LEU A 297 -12.62 1.32 -3.11
CA LEU A 297 -11.45 0.86 -2.36
C LEU A 297 -10.83 2.03 -1.60
N ALA A 298 -10.57 1.85 -0.30
CA ALA A 298 -9.80 2.80 0.51
C ALA A 298 -8.71 2.10 1.31
N ILE A 299 -7.74 2.88 1.83
CA ILE A 299 -6.73 2.43 2.79
C ILE A 299 -7.05 3.06 4.14
N ALA A 300 -7.15 2.25 5.20
CA ALA A 300 -7.43 2.73 6.55
C ALA A 300 -6.37 3.71 7.05
N TYR A 301 -6.77 4.64 7.93
CA TYR A 301 -5.82 5.49 8.64
C TYR A 301 -4.86 4.64 9.48
N GLY A 302 -3.56 4.91 9.38
CA GLY A 302 -2.49 4.17 10.03
C GLY A 302 -2.04 2.90 9.29
N ALA A 303 -2.66 2.55 8.16
CA ALA A 303 -2.19 1.49 7.26
C ALA A 303 -1.31 2.08 6.15
N HIS A 304 -0.34 1.31 5.68
CA HIS A 304 0.65 1.75 4.70
C HIS A 304 0.70 0.76 3.54
N ILE A 305 0.74 1.30 2.31
CA ILE A 305 0.93 0.53 1.08
C ILE A 305 1.96 1.27 0.25
N GLU A 306 3.04 0.60 -0.12
CA GLU A 306 4.18 1.25 -0.77
C GLU A 306 4.14 1.14 -2.29
N ASN A 307 3.46 0.15 -2.88
CA ASN A 307 3.57 -0.09 -4.31
C ASN A 307 2.22 -0.14 -5.01
N ALA A 308 2.19 0.37 -6.24
CA ALA A 308 1.04 0.31 -7.12
C ALA A 308 1.45 -0.27 -8.48
N ILE A 309 0.73 -1.30 -8.92
CA ILE A 309 0.83 -1.84 -10.27
C ILE A 309 -0.49 -1.55 -10.98
N GLY A 310 -0.41 -0.83 -12.10
CA GLY A 310 -1.52 -0.53 -13.00
C GLY A 310 -1.97 -1.73 -13.83
N SER A 311 -2.86 -1.45 -14.76
CA SER A 311 -3.57 -2.33 -15.68
C SER A 311 -2.91 -2.31 -17.08
N ALA A 312 -3.65 -2.64 -18.14
CA ALA A 312 -3.15 -2.51 -19.52
C ALA A 312 -3.69 -1.26 -20.22
N PHE A 313 -4.19 -0.28 -19.46
CA PHE A 313 -4.85 0.92 -19.93
C PHE A 313 -4.24 2.16 -19.28
N ASN A 314 -4.59 3.35 -19.79
CA ASN A 314 -4.10 4.62 -19.27
C ASN A 314 -4.59 4.89 -17.84
N ASP A 315 -3.74 4.63 -16.88
CA ASP A 315 -3.98 4.66 -15.45
C ASP A 315 -3.50 5.94 -14.79
N THR A 316 -3.91 6.11 -13.53
CA THR A 316 -3.37 7.15 -12.66
C THR A 316 -2.91 6.52 -11.36
N LEU A 317 -1.60 6.53 -11.12
CA LEU A 317 -0.99 6.02 -9.90
C LEU A 317 -0.53 7.21 -9.05
N ILE A 318 -1.02 7.28 -7.82
CA ILE A 318 -0.69 8.33 -6.84
C ILE A 318 -0.07 7.65 -5.63
N GLY A 319 1.22 7.88 -5.41
CA GLY A 319 1.95 7.47 -4.23
C GLY A 319 1.61 8.33 -3.00
N ASN A 320 2.32 8.07 -1.91
CA ASN A 320 2.09 8.67 -0.61
C ASN A 320 3.35 9.35 -0.09
N SER A 321 3.71 9.17 1.18
CA SER A 321 4.90 9.77 1.77
C SER A 321 6.04 8.76 2.01
N LEU A 322 5.89 7.55 1.49
CA LEU A 322 6.81 6.42 1.63
C LEU A 322 7.55 6.22 0.31
N ASP A 323 8.65 5.47 0.34
CA ASP A 323 9.40 5.11 -0.87
C ASP A 323 8.57 4.16 -1.76
N ASN A 324 7.86 4.72 -2.75
CA ASN A 324 6.92 4.01 -3.59
C ASN A 324 7.56 3.38 -4.83
N VAL A 325 6.95 2.31 -5.33
CA VAL A 325 7.19 1.81 -6.69
C VAL A 325 5.88 1.91 -7.46
N LEU A 326 5.88 2.75 -8.50
CA LEU A 326 4.74 2.99 -9.38
C LEU A 326 5.04 2.36 -10.74
N ASP A 327 4.28 1.31 -11.09
CA ASP A 327 4.40 0.58 -12.34
C ASP A 327 3.06 0.61 -13.08
N GLY A 328 2.94 1.54 -14.02
CA GLY A 328 1.72 1.73 -14.81
C GLY A 328 1.34 0.53 -15.68
N ARG A 329 2.34 -0.29 -16.04
CA ARG A 329 2.23 -1.34 -17.06
C ARG A 329 1.82 -0.70 -18.40
N GLY A 330 0.97 -1.34 -19.18
CA GLY A 330 0.68 -0.86 -20.53
C GLY A 330 -0.35 0.27 -20.52
N GLY A 331 -0.29 1.17 -21.50
CA GLY A 331 -1.20 2.32 -21.58
C GLY A 331 -0.51 3.59 -21.11
N LEU A 332 -0.90 4.76 -21.61
CA LEU A 332 -0.19 6.01 -21.28
C LEU A 332 -0.60 6.50 -19.89
N ASP A 333 0.26 6.24 -18.92
CA ASP A 333 -0.05 6.40 -17.51
C ASP A 333 0.39 7.74 -16.92
N THR A 334 -0.36 8.21 -15.95
CA THR A 334 0.03 9.32 -15.07
C THR A 334 0.54 8.76 -13.76
N MET A 335 1.77 9.09 -13.38
CA MET A 335 2.38 8.65 -12.13
C MET A 335 2.76 9.88 -11.30
N ILE A 336 2.40 9.88 -10.02
CA ILE A 336 2.65 10.96 -9.07
C ILE A 336 3.21 10.30 -7.81
N GLY A 337 4.47 10.50 -7.50
CA GLY A 337 5.20 9.85 -6.40
C GLY A 337 4.74 10.35 -5.05
N GLY A 338 4.89 11.65 -4.81
CA GLY A 338 4.62 12.22 -3.48
C GLY A 338 5.93 12.36 -2.72
N LEU A 339 5.91 12.28 -1.39
CA LEU A 339 7.15 12.33 -0.60
C LEU A 339 7.77 10.94 -0.53
N GLY A 340 9.07 10.87 -0.25
CA GLY A 340 9.81 9.60 -0.20
C GLY A 340 10.70 9.47 -1.43
N ASN A 341 11.51 8.41 -1.49
CA ASN A 341 12.34 8.13 -2.66
C ASN A 341 11.60 7.14 -3.57
N ASP A 342 10.94 7.68 -4.57
CA ASP A 342 10.03 6.93 -5.43
C ASP A 342 10.73 6.37 -6.66
N THR A 343 10.21 5.26 -7.17
CA THR A 343 10.61 4.67 -8.45
C THR A 343 9.42 4.63 -9.40
N TYR A 344 9.59 5.33 -10.52
CA TYR A 344 8.63 5.39 -11.61
C TYR A 344 9.09 4.46 -12.73
N VAL A 345 8.31 3.41 -13.00
CA VAL A 345 8.60 2.46 -14.08
C VAL A 345 7.97 2.98 -15.37
N ILE A 346 8.82 3.36 -16.32
CA ILE A 346 8.43 3.99 -17.59
C ILE A 346 8.53 2.94 -18.70
N ASP A 347 7.40 2.46 -19.20
CA ASP A 347 7.33 1.38 -20.19
C ASP A 347 7.05 1.87 -21.62
N GLN A 348 6.90 3.19 -21.77
CA GLN A 348 6.90 3.87 -23.06
C GLN A 348 7.29 5.36 -22.92
N ALA A 349 7.89 5.91 -23.98
CA ALA A 349 8.41 7.28 -23.96
C ALA A 349 7.36 8.38 -23.69
N GLY A 350 6.08 8.12 -23.97
CA GLY A 350 5.01 9.10 -23.77
C GLY A 350 4.74 9.43 -22.30
N GLU A 351 5.04 8.52 -21.38
CA GLU A 351 4.84 8.69 -19.93
C GLU A 351 5.81 9.69 -19.30
N LEU A 352 6.96 9.95 -19.93
CA LEU A 352 7.90 10.99 -19.48
C LEU A 352 7.25 12.38 -19.42
N ALA A 353 6.17 12.61 -20.19
CA ALA A 353 5.41 13.85 -20.15
C ALA A 353 4.30 13.87 -19.07
N LEU A 354 4.03 12.73 -18.42
CA LEU A 354 2.91 12.49 -17.51
C LEU A 354 3.33 12.16 -16.08
N VAL A 355 4.62 11.92 -15.83
CA VAL A 355 5.16 11.88 -14.47
C VAL A 355 5.06 13.24 -13.80
N GLN A 356 4.82 13.26 -12.48
CA GLN A 356 4.74 14.49 -11.70
C GLN A 356 5.54 14.33 -10.41
N GLU A 357 6.67 15.03 -10.36
CA GLU A 357 7.55 15.09 -9.19
C GLU A 357 7.75 16.54 -8.77
N LYS A 358 7.68 16.86 -7.48
CA LYS A 358 7.93 18.23 -7.00
C LYS A 358 9.27 18.34 -6.29
N ALA A 359 9.78 19.57 -6.27
CA ALA A 359 11.02 19.85 -5.59
C ALA A 359 10.93 19.53 -4.09
N ASN A 360 11.95 18.84 -3.57
CA ASN A 360 12.11 18.46 -2.16
C ASN A 360 11.11 17.39 -1.66
N GLU A 361 10.56 16.57 -2.55
CA GLU A 361 9.74 15.42 -2.13
C GLU A 361 10.56 14.13 -1.97
N GLY A 362 11.74 14.02 -2.60
CA GLY A 362 12.54 12.80 -2.54
C GLY A 362 13.90 12.87 -3.20
N ILE A 363 14.52 11.70 -3.34
CA ILE A 363 15.54 11.40 -4.37
C ILE A 363 14.95 10.32 -5.28
N ASP A 364 14.41 10.74 -6.41
CA ASP A 364 13.50 9.92 -7.19
C ASP A 364 14.15 9.31 -8.41
N THR A 365 13.63 8.16 -8.85
CA THR A 365 14.20 7.34 -9.91
C THR A 365 13.23 7.12 -11.06
N LEU A 366 13.66 7.51 -12.26
CA LEU A 366 13.06 7.05 -13.51
C LEU A 366 13.71 5.72 -13.91
N LYS A 367 12.92 4.65 -13.93
CA LYS A 367 13.34 3.34 -14.41
C LYS A 367 12.76 3.12 -15.81
N ILE A 368 13.58 3.30 -16.83
CA ILE A 368 13.15 3.20 -18.23
C ILE A 368 13.21 1.74 -18.68
N THR A 369 12.05 1.13 -18.96
CA THR A 369 11.95 -0.28 -19.36
C THR A 369 11.60 -0.48 -20.83
N TYR A 370 11.32 0.59 -21.59
CA TYR A 370 11.05 0.50 -23.02
C TYR A 370 12.32 0.51 -23.86
N ASP A 371 12.27 -0.22 -24.97
CA ASP A 371 13.40 -0.28 -25.90
C ASP A 371 13.44 0.94 -26.83
N ASN A 372 14.63 1.48 -27.07
CA ASN A 372 14.85 2.36 -28.20
C ASN A 372 15.03 1.53 -29.48
N THR A 373 13.98 1.49 -30.31
CA THR A 373 14.02 0.83 -31.63
C THR A 373 14.43 1.75 -32.78
N SER A 374 14.70 3.03 -32.49
CA SER A 374 15.15 4.04 -33.45
C SER A 374 16.64 3.85 -33.77
N PRO A 375 17.09 4.14 -35.00
CA PRO A 375 18.52 4.19 -35.34
C PRO A 375 19.26 5.39 -34.73
N VAL A 376 18.56 6.26 -33.99
CA VAL A 376 19.11 7.42 -33.30
C VAL A 376 18.80 7.28 -31.82
N ALA A 377 19.75 7.70 -30.97
CA ALA A 377 19.60 7.75 -29.53
C ALA A 377 18.28 8.43 -29.11
N THR A 378 17.55 7.82 -28.18
CA THR A 378 16.44 8.48 -27.50
C THR A 378 16.99 9.32 -26.35
N VAL A 379 16.54 10.57 -26.24
CA VAL A 379 17.02 11.51 -25.22
C VAL A 379 16.09 11.49 -24.01
N ILE A 380 16.64 11.29 -22.82
CA ILE A 380 16.01 11.54 -21.53
C ILE A 380 16.67 12.79 -20.94
N ASP A 381 15.91 13.87 -20.80
CA ASP A 381 16.43 15.17 -20.34
C ASP A 381 15.83 15.57 -18.99
N LEU A 382 16.63 15.47 -17.92
CA LEU A 382 16.25 15.87 -16.57
C LEU A 382 16.15 17.39 -16.38
N ASN A 383 16.35 18.20 -17.43
CA ASN A 383 16.00 19.63 -17.43
C ASN A 383 14.61 19.87 -18.02
N ALA A 384 13.97 18.86 -18.62
CA ALA A 384 12.62 18.97 -19.13
C ALA A 384 11.61 19.13 -17.97
N GLY A 385 10.57 19.95 -18.17
CA GLY A 385 9.65 20.37 -17.11
C GLY A 385 9.15 19.25 -16.17
N PRO A 386 8.54 18.16 -16.68
CA PRO A 386 8.08 17.04 -15.85
C PRO A 386 9.21 16.27 -15.17
N LEU A 387 10.43 16.30 -15.73
CA LEU A 387 11.58 15.52 -15.28
C LEU A 387 12.54 16.34 -14.39
N ALA A 388 12.27 17.64 -14.21
CA ALA A 388 13.17 18.62 -13.60
C ALA A 388 13.49 18.37 -12.12
N ASN A 389 12.76 17.48 -11.46
CA ASN A 389 12.93 17.14 -10.05
C ASN A 389 13.33 15.67 -9.83
N PHE A 390 13.75 14.97 -10.89
CA PHE A 390 14.34 13.65 -10.74
C PHE A 390 15.86 13.76 -10.60
N GLU A 391 16.43 12.87 -9.80
CA GLU A 391 17.87 12.76 -9.58
C GLU A 391 18.46 11.52 -10.25
N ASN A 392 17.67 10.45 -10.41
CA ASN A 392 18.19 9.18 -10.89
C ASN A 392 17.49 8.72 -12.19
N VAL A 393 18.28 8.21 -13.13
CA VAL A 393 17.79 7.47 -14.29
C VAL A 393 18.48 6.12 -14.34
N HIS A 394 17.68 5.06 -14.45
CA HIS A 394 18.16 3.70 -14.66
C HIS A 394 17.55 3.13 -15.94
N LEU A 395 18.39 2.83 -16.93
CA LEU A 395 17.96 2.17 -18.17
C LEU A 395 17.90 0.65 -17.99
N LYS A 396 16.78 0.05 -18.38
CA LYS A 396 16.54 -1.39 -18.48
C LYS A 396 16.09 -1.84 -19.86
N GLY A 397 15.47 -0.95 -20.63
CA GLY A 397 15.17 -1.22 -22.03
C GLY A 397 16.44 -1.28 -22.88
N GLU A 398 16.33 -1.88 -24.05
CA GLU A 398 17.42 -2.06 -25.01
C GLU A 398 17.64 -0.83 -25.91
N GLY A 399 18.76 -0.80 -26.62
CA GLY A 399 19.07 0.23 -27.61
C GLY A 399 19.74 1.49 -27.03
N GLU A 400 20.25 2.35 -27.90
CA GLU A 400 21.07 3.49 -27.50
C GLU A 400 20.23 4.64 -26.91
N PHE A 401 20.64 5.21 -25.78
CA PHE A 401 20.03 6.39 -25.18
C PHE A 401 21.05 7.49 -24.94
N THR A 402 20.55 8.73 -24.90
CA THR A 402 21.27 9.87 -24.35
C THR A 402 20.60 10.30 -23.05
N LEU A 403 21.33 10.26 -21.95
CA LEU A 403 20.89 10.76 -20.65
C LEU A 403 21.50 12.15 -20.43
N LEU A 404 20.64 13.15 -20.24
CA LEU A 404 21.04 14.50 -19.84
C LEU A 404 20.60 14.74 -18.41
N GLY A 405 21.55 14.84 -17.49
CA GLY A 405 21.32 15.30 -16.13
C GLY A 405 21.05 16.80 -16.04
N ASN A 406 20.91 17.32 -14.83
CA ASN A 406 20.55 18.69 -14.50
C ASN A 406 21.59 19.33 -13.56
N ASP A 407 21.21 20.40 -12.86
CA ASP A 407 22.12 21.12 -11.95
C ASP A 407 22.22 20.47 -10.55
N ARG A 408 21.62 19.29 -10.33
CA ARG A 408 21.66 18.53 -9.08
C ARG A 408 22.59 17.33 -9.24
N ASN A 409 23.00 16.76 -8.11
CA ASN A 409 23.73 15.49 -8.10
C ASN A 409 22.85 14.38 -8.67
N ASN A 410 23.18 13.88 -9.87
CA ASN A 410 22.42 12.84 -10.53
C ASN A 410 23.10 11.47 -10.44
N THR A 411 22.31 10.40 -10.44
CA THR A 411 22.81 9.05 -10.75
C THR A 411 22.24 8.59 -12.09
N LEU A 412 23.10 8.52 -13.10
CA LEU A 412 22.75 8.10 -14.45
C LEU A 412 23.35 6.71 -14.71
N THR A 413 22.48 5.72 -14.93
CA THR A 413 22.89 4.34 -15.24
C THR A 413 22.36 3.93 -16.60
N GLY A 414 23.27 3.63 -17.52
CA GLY A 414 22.98 3.14 -18.86
C GLY A 414 22.55 1.67 -18.89
N ASN A 415 22.38 1.16 -20.11
CA ASN A 415 21.98 -0.22 -20.41
C ASN A 415 23.15 -0.98 -21.08
N ASP A 416 22.84 -2.02 -21.84
CA ASP A 416 23.85 -2.86 -22.49
C ASP A 416 24.29 -2.35 -23.88
N ALA A 417 23.70 -1.24 -24.33
CA ALA A 417 24.03 -0.60 -25.61
C ALA A 417 24.94 0.61 -25.37
N ASN A 418 25.67 1.02 -26.41
CA ASN A 418 26.46 2.25 -26.39
C ASN A 418 25.57 3.45 -26.05
N ASN A 419 25.77 4.06 -24.90
CA ASN A 419 24.99 5.18 -24.40
C ASN A 419 25.82 6.46 -24.35
N VAL A 420 25.13 7.59 -24.26
CA VAL A 420 25.75 8.89 -24.02
C VAL A 420 25.20 9.49 -22.73
N LEU A 421 26.05 9.71 -21.74
CA LEU A 421 25.66 10.21 -20.42
C LEU A 421 26.32 11.58 -20.20
N PHE A 422 25.51 12.57 -19.85
CA PHE A 422 25.95 13.89 -19.43
C PHE A 422 25.45 14.14 -18.01
N GLY A 423 26.35 14.26 -17.03
CA GLY A 423 26.01 14.52 -15.63
C GLY A 423 25.39 15.91 -15.46
N GLY A 424 26.06 16.94 -15.98
CA GLY A 424 25.56 18.32 -15.95
C GLY A 424 26.32 19.12 -14.92
N ALA A 425 25.63 19.67 -13.91
CA ALA A 425 26.29 20.30 -12.79
C ALA A 425 25.89 19.59 -11.49
N GLY A 426 26.76 19.63 -10.48
CA GLY A 426 26.60 18.80 -9.30
C GLY A 426 27.65 17.72 -9.26
N ASN A 427 27.63 16.90 -8.22
CA ASN A 427 28.54 15.76 -8.08
C ASN A 427 27.81 14.52 -8.58
N ASP A 428 28.03 14.18 -9.83
CA ASP A 428 27.26 13.16 -10.53
C ASP A 428 27.88 11.77 -10.41
N LYS A 429 27.05 10.74 -10.53
CA LYS A 429 27.47 9.34 -10.63
C LYS A 429 27.01 8.78 -11.97
N LEU A 430 27.98 8.47 -12.82
CA LEU A 430 27.75 7.93 -14.17
C LEU A 430 28.19 6.47 -14.21
N VAL A 431 27.29 5.59 -14.65
CA VAL A 431 27.54 4.17 -14.91
C VAL A 431 27.16 3.91 -16.35
N GLY A 432 28.14 3.64 -17.22
CA GLY A 432 27.89 3.36 -18.64
C GLY A 432 27.06 2.09 -18.84
N GLY A 433 27.54 0.97 -18.30
CA GLY A 433 26.91 -0.33 -18.48
C GLY A 433 27.78 -1.19 -19.39
N LEU A 434 27.17 -2.09 -20.17
CA LEU A 434 27.90 -2.74 -21.26
C LEU A 434 27.88 -1.83 -22.49
N GLY A 435 28.80 -2.06 -23.42
CA GLY A 435 28.89 -1.29 -24.65
C GLY A 435 30.09 -0.37 -24.62
N ALA A 436 30.17 0.52 -25.61
CA ALA A 436 31.18 1.57 -25.67
C ALA A 436 30.49 2.90 -25.42
N ASP A 437 30.57 3.37 -24.18
CA ASP A 437 29.80 4.52 -23.70
C ASP A 437 30.60 5.82 -23.80
N ILE A 438 29.88 6.92 -23.94
CA ILE A 438 30.45 8.27 -23.87
C ILE A 438 29.90 8.95 -22.63
N MET A 439 30.78 9.27 -21.69
CA MET A 439 30.42 9.91 -20.43
C MET A 439 31.07 11.29 -20.30
N THR A 440 30.29 12.26 -19.84
CA THR A 440 30.72 13.63 -19.56
C THR A 440 30.21 13.98 -18.17
N GLY A 441 31.10 14.25 -17.22
CA GLY A 441 30.70 14.58 -15.84
C GLY A 441 30.06 15.96 -15.80
N GLY A 442 30.76 16.94 -16.36
CA GLY A 442 30.38 18.34 -16.34
C GLY A 442 31.05 19.09 -15.19
N SER A 443 30.27 19.87 -14.44
CA SER A 443 30.80 20.67 -13.34
C SER A 443 30.48 20.08 -11.97
N GLY A 444 31.49 19.58 -11.30
CA GLY A 444 31.43 19.17 -9.90
C GLY A 444 32.47 18.09 -9.69
N ALA A 445 32.38 17.36 -8.58
CA ALA A 445 33.25 16.22 -8.34
C ALA A 445 32.51 14.94 -8.77
N ASP A 446 32.75 14.52 -10.00
CA ASP A 446 31.98 13.46 -10.64
C ASP A 446 32.60 12.08 -10.46
N ARG A 447 31.77 11.05 -10.50
CA ARG A 447 32.20 9.66 -10.34
C ARG A 447 31.78 8.82 -11.52
N PHE A 448 32.76 8.35 -12.28
CA PHE A 448 32.58 7.38 -13.36
C PHE A 448 32.81 5.98 -12.78
N VAL A 449 31.79 5.13 -12.85
CA VAL A 449 31.73 3.87 -12.11
C VAL A 449 31.70 2.69 -13.07
N PHE A 450 32.62 1.77 -12.86
CA PHE A 450 32.74 0.50 -13.55
C PHE A 450 32.61 -0.63 -12.52
N ASN A 451 31.63 -1.50 -12.70
CA ASN A 451 31.25 -2.51 -11.72
C ASN A 451 31.73 -3.90 -12.08
N ASP A 452 31.85 -4.23 -13.36
CA ASP A 452 32.24 -5.55 -13.83
C ASP A 452 33.24 -5.46 -14.99
N LEU A 453 34.13 -6.45 -15.13
CA LEU A 453 35.07 -6.50 -16.26
C LEU A 453 34.34 -6.65 -17.60
N ALA A 454 33.16 -7.27 -17.61
CA ALA A 454 32.32 -7.42 -18.81
C ALA A 454 31.80 -6.09 -19.35
N GLU A 455 31.68 -5.06 -18.51
CA GLU A 455 31.35 -3.68 -18.91
C GLU A 455 32.48 -3.04 -19.72
N MET A 456 33.70 -3.57 -19.61
CA MET A 456 34.88 -2.93 -20.17
C MET A 456 35.25 -3.45 -21.56
N GLY A 457 35.79 -2.57 -22.40
CA GLY A 457 36.32 -2.91 -23.71
C GLY A 457 37.75 -2.41 -23.97
N LYS A 458 38.20 -2.53 -25.22
CA LYS A 458 39.49 -2.02 -25.70
C LYS A 458 39.32 -1.28 -27.02
N GLY A 459 40.18 -0.31 -27.30
CA GLY A 459 40.19 0.46 -28.54
C GLY A 459 38.84 1.10 -28.82
N HIS A 460 38.15 0.71 -29.89
CA HIS A 460 36.83 1.27 -30.22
C HIS A 460 35.68 0.74 -29.34
N ALA A 461 35.94 -0.30 -28.55
CA ALA A 461 34.96 -0.85 -27.62
C ALA A 461 35.13 -0.31 -26.19
N SER A 462 36.15 0.51 -25.91
CA SER A 462 36.31 1.13 -24.60
C SER A 462 35.40 2.35 -24.45
N ASP A 463 35.01 2.60 -23.22
CA ASP A 463 34.33 3.84 -22.85
C ASP A 463 35.23 5.06 -23.04
N VAL A 464 34.58 6.19 -23.29
CA VAL A 464 35.19 7.49 -23.48
C VAL A 464 34.66 8.46 -22.43
N ILE A 465 35.54 8.96 -21.58
CA ILE A 465 35.24 10.06 -20.65
C ILE A 465 35.77 11.35 -21.27
N THR A 466 34.89 12.31 -21.50
CA THR A 466 35.22 13.46 -22.37
C THR A 466 35.84 14.66 -21.64
N ASP A 467 35.69 14.74 -20.31
CA ASP A 467 36.01 15.95 -19.54
C ASP A 467 36.60 15.69 -18.14
N PHE A 468 37.08 14.47 -17.88
CA PHE A 468 37.65 14.10 -16.57
C PHE A 468 38.63 15.15 -16.03
N ASN A 469 38.38 15.65 -14.82
CA ASN A 469 39.17 16.69 -14.19
C ASN A 469 39.48 16.40 -12.72
N SER A 470 40.72 15.95 -12.47
CA SER A 470 41.27 15.73 -11.13
C SER A 470 41.14 16.95 -10.20
N GLN A 471 41.21 18.18 -10.74
CA GLN A 471 41.12 19.42 -9.95
C GLN A 471 39.69 19.72 -9.50
N GLN A 472 38.68 19.28 -10.27
CA GLN A 472 37.27 19.39 -9.87
C GLN A 472 36.89 18.33 -8.83
N GLY A 473 37.68 17.25 -8.75
CA GLY A 473 37.52 16.20 -7.75
C GLY A 473 37.09 14.87 -8.34
N ASP A 474 37.04 14.75 -9.67
CA ASP A 474 36.53 13.58 -10.36
C ASP A 474 37.26 12.29 -9.96
N LYS A 475 36.51 11.20 -10.01
CA LYS A 475 36.99 9.87 -9.63
C LYS A 475 36.55 8.81 -10.63
N LEU A 476 37.49 7.93 -10.98
CA LEU A 476 37.18 6.65 -11.56
C LEU A 476 37.01 5.61 -10.46
N SER A 477 35.97 4.81 -10.54
CA SER A 477 35.59 3.86 -9.49
C SER A 477 35.52 2.45 -10.02
N PHE A 478 36.41 1.60 -9.50
CA PHE A 478 36.48 0.16 -9.79
C PHE A 478 36.14 -0.70 -8.57
N LEU A 479 35.48 -0.13 -7.56
CA LEU A 479 35.32 -0.76 -6.23
C LEU A 479 34.54 -2.09 -6.23
N LYS A 480 33.80 -2.39 -7.30
CA LYS A 480 33.09 -3.68 -7.45
C LYS A 480 33.78 -4.62 -8.44
N MET A 481 34.79 -4.15 -9.16
CA MET A 481 35.56 -4.97 -10.08
C MET A 481 36.68 -5.69 -9.33
N ASP A 482 36.84 -6.97 -9.62
CA ASP A 482 37.96 -7.73 -9.11
C ASP A 482 39.22 -7.43 -9.93
N ALA A 483 40.22 -6.88 -9.25
CA ALA A 483 41.50 -6.54 -9.85
C ALA A 483 42.34 -7.78 -10.19
N ASN A 484 42.01 -8.97 -9.66
CA ASN A 484 42.75 -10.20 -9.96
C ASN A 484 41.85 -11.44 -10.02
N VAL A 485 41.47 -11.83 -11.24
CA VAL A 485 40.54 -12.94 -11.52
C VAL A 485 41.06 -14.32 -11.12
N ASP A 486 42.36 -14.44 -10.81
CA ASP A 486 42.96 -15.70 -10.35
C ASP A 486 42.81 -15.91 -8.84
N THR A 487 42.39 -14.89 -8.09
CA THR A 487 42.08 -15.03 -6.66
C THR A 487 40.58 -15.21 -6.42
N LYS A 488 40.22 -15.50 -5.18
CA LYS A 488 38.81 -15.58 -4.75
C LYS A 488 38.35 -14.32 -4.03
N ALA A 489 39.27 -13.40 -3.73
CA ALA A 489 38.97 -12.19 -3.00
C ALA A 489 38.70 -11.08 -4.02
N LEU A 490 37.86 -10.11 -3.65
CA LEU A 490 37.73 -8.89 -4.42
C LEU A 490 38.98 -8.04 -4.22
N ASP A 491 39.93 -8.13 -5.14
CA ASP A 491 41.19 -7.41 -5.07
C ASP A 491 41.03 -5.97 -5.58
N ALA A 492 41.76 -5.03 -4.97
CA ALA A 492 41.76 -3.63 -5.38
C ALA A 492 42.87 -3.34 -6.41
N PHE A 493 42.58 -2.45 -7.36
CA PHE A 493 43.57 -2.01 -8.34
C PHE A 493 44.65 -1.11 -7.73
N SER A 494 45.87 -1.21 -8.25
CA SER A 494 47.01 -0.34 -7.93
C SER A 494 47.44 0.44 -9.17
N PHE A 495 47.49 1.77 -9.07
CA PHE A 495 47.99 2.62 -10.15
C PHE A 495 49.53 2.63 -10.19
N ILE A 496 50.11 2.35 -11.36
CA ILE A 496 51.57 2.24 -11.57
C ILE A 496 52.15 3.37 -12.45
N GLY A 497 51.37 4.40 -12.75
CA GLY A 497 51.80 5.47 -13.67
C GLY A 497 51.78 5.01 -15.12
N SER A 498 52.80 5.37 -15.91
CA SER A 498 52.90 5.00 -17.34
C SER A 498 53.74 3.74 -17.59
N GLY A 499 54.20 3.06 -16.53
CA GLY A 499 55.04 1.87 -16.62
C GLY A 499 54.32 0.69 -17.31
N GLU A 500 55.11 -0.27 -17.78
CA GLU A 500 54.59 -1.54 -18.32
C GLU A 500 54.01 -2.42 -17.20
N PHE A 501 53.00 -3.22 -17.53
CA PHE A 501 52.43 -4.17 -16.59
C PHE A 501 53.46 -5.21 -16.15
N THR A 502 53.42 -5.58 -14.87
CA THR A 502 54.27 -6.61 -14.27
C THR A 502 53.46 -7.69 -13.54
N GLY A 503 52.14 -7.56 -13.50
CA GLY A 503 51.24 -8.52 -12.86
C GLY A 503 49.80 -7.99 -12.79
N ALA A 504 48.91 -8.84 -12.26
CA ALA A 504 47.49 -8.55 -12.13
C ALA A 504 47.24 -7.41 -11.13
N GLY A 505 46.07 -6.79 -11.25
CA GLY A 505 45.59 -5.71 -10.39
C GLY A 505 46.27 -4.37 -10.63
N GLN A 506 46.84 -4.17 -11.82
CA GLN A 506 47.55 -2.94 -12.16
C GLN A 506 46.72 -2.06 -13.09
N LEU A 507 46.75 -0.75 -12.84
CA LEU A 507 46.25 0.29 -13.73
C LEU A 507 47.43 1.14 -14.22
N ARG A 508 47.52 1.38 -15.53
CA ARG A 508 48.51 2.27 -16.13
C ARG A 508 47.83 3.35 -16.98
N PHE A 509 48.42 4.54 -17.05
CA PHE A 509 47.93 5.63 -17.88
C PHE A 509 49.02 6.09 -18.86
N ALA A 510 48.72 6.06 -20.16
CA ALA A 510 49.59 6.53 -21.23
C ALA A 510 48.76 6.99 -22.43
N ASP A 511 49.22 8.03 -23.14
CA ASP A 511 48.60 8.52 -24.38
C ASP A 511 47.07 8.73 -24.28
N HIS A 512 46.62 9.35 -23.18
CA HIS A 512 45.20 9.62 -22.89
C HIS A 512 44.33 8.38 -22.61
N VAL A 513 44.93 7.21 -22.41
CA VAL A 513 44.21 5.95 -22.14
C VAL A 513 44.62 5.41 -20.78
N LEU A 514 43.63 5.09 -19.94
CA LEU A 514 43.83 4.28 -18.75
C LEU A 514 43.59 2.81 -19.11
N SER A 515 44.58 1.96 -18.90
CA SER A 515 44.50 0.53 -19.16
C SER A 515 44.61 -0.25 -17.86
N GLY A 516 43.84 -1.33 -17.73
CA GLY A 516 43.92 -2.25 -16.59
C GLY A 516 44.28 -3.67 -16.98
N ASN A 517 44.94 -4.39 -16.08
CA ASN A 517 45.30 -5.79 -16.21
C ASN A 517 44.81 -6.55 -14.97
N VAL A 518 44.04 -7.61 -15.20
CA VAL A 518 43.43 -8.44 -14.16
C VAL A 518 43.90 -9.90 -14.18
N ASN A 519 44.53 -10.36 -15.26
CA ASN A 519 44.96 -11.77 -15.42
C ASN A 519 46.48 -11.98 -15.24
N GLY A 520 47.23 -10.90 -15.04
CA GLY A 520 48.67 -10.93 -14.78
C GLY A 520 49.56 -11.18 -15.97
N ASP A 521 49.04 -11.13 -17.20
CA ASP A 521 49.86 -11.09 -18.40
C ASP A 521 50.53 -9.71 -18.59
N LEU A 522 51.10 -9.44 -19.78
CA LEU A 522 51.76 -8.15 -20.06
C LEU A 522 50.89 -7.18 -20.87
N HIS A 523 49.63 -7.53 -21.14
CA HIS A 523 48.72 -6.74 -21.96
C HIS A 523 47.62 -6.12 -21.10
N ALA A 524 46.96 -5.09 -21.63
CA ALA A 524 45.74 -4.60 -21.03
C ALA A 524 44.64 -5.65 -21.20
N ASP A 525 43.77 -5.80 -20.20
CA ASP A 525 42.50 -6.52 -20.24
C ASP A 525 41.32 -5.59 -20.55
N PHE A 526 41.46 -4.31 -20.23
CA PHE A 526 40.53 -3.26 -20.64
C PHE A 526 41.21 -1.89 -20.77
N GLU A 527 40.53 -0.97 -21.43
CA GLU A 527 40.93 0.42 -21.64
C GLU A 527 39.75 1.37 -21.36
N ILE A 528 40.07 2.60 -20.97
CA ILE A 528 39.16 3.75 -20.89
C ILE A 528 39.87 4.94 -21.52
N GLN A 529 39.23 5.59 -22.47
CA GLN A 529 39.74 6.80 -23.10
C GLN A 529 39.40 8.02 -22.25
N LEU A 530 40.41 8.77 -21.80
CA LEU A 530 40.26 10.02 -21.04
C LEU A 530 40.64 11.21 -21.93
N VAL A 531 39.66 11.83 -22.56
CA VAL A 531 39.90 12.89 -23.56
C VAL A 531 40.50 14.12 -22.89
N GLY A 532 41.60 14.64 -23.43
CA GLY A 532 42.24 15.86 -22.95
C GLY A 532 43.05 15.72 -21.64
N VAL A 533 42.97 14.58 -20.95
CA VAL A 533 43.73 14.32 -19.72
C VAL A 533 45.19 14.05 -20.05
N THR A 534 46.12 14.88 -19.55
CA THR A 534 47.57 14.68 -19.76
C THR A 534 48.29 14.04 -18.58
N GLU A 535 47.71 14.12 -17.39
CA GLU A 535 48.24 13.57 -16.15
C GLU A 535 47.12 12.87 -15.38
N PHE A 536 47.40 11.68 -14.83
CA PHE A 536 46.48 10.89 -14.00
C PHE A 536 47.26 10.36 -12.80
N HIS A 537 46.62 10.32 -11.63
CA HIS A 537 47.25 9.97 -10.36
C HIS A 537 46.44 8.93 -9.58
N ALA A 538 47.08 8.31 -8.59
CA ALA A 538 46.39 7.33 -7.74
C ALA A 538 45.20 7.93 -6.97
N HIS A 539 45.23 9.23 -6.65
CA HIS A 539 44.12 9.91 -5.98
C HIS A 539 42.92 10.18 -6.90
N ASP A 540 43.04 9.95 -8.21
CA ASP A 540 41.96 10.02 -9.19
C ASP A 540 41.13 8.74 -9.21
N LEU A 541 41.58 7.70 -8.50
CA LEU A 541 40.80 6.52 -8.20
C LEU A 541 40.00 6.75 -6.92
N ALA A 542 38.76 6.29 -6.95
CA ALA A 542 37.98 6.16 -5.73
C ALA A 542 38.55 5.07 -4.82
N VAL A 543 38.53 5.34 -3.53
CA VAL A 543 38.95 4.42 -2.46
C VAL A 543 37.79 3.77 -1.75
#